data_AF-A0A1G0FRG9-F1
#
_entry.id   AF-A0A1G0FRG9-F1
#
_cell.length_a   1.000
_cell.length_b   1.000
_cell.length_c   1.000
_cell.angle_alpha   90.00
_cell.angle_beta   90.00
_cell.angle_gamma   90.00
#
_symmetry.space_group_name_H-M   'P 1'
#
loop_
_entity.id
_entity.type
_entity.pdbx_description
1 polymer ?
#
loop_
_entity_poly.entity_id
_entity_poly.type
_entity_poly.pdbx_seq_one_letter_code
_entity_poly.pdbx_strand_id
1 'polypeptide(L)'
;MRQSYGLPAPIDLSIRLYTLLLAAYPGRFRAEYGHHMAQVFRDVCRRDYRRRGLAGMTLLWARTSLDLLRTALEEHIERGIEMNREKFIRWSGWALMAGAVLFAVGLIIGSFDSFDMDPIGGVDAFYEITQAVGLTLGQVLFVFGLLGLRTGYTGRSRSLGARLLLLAVISSIVSFGGLLAMSSIEAAWQIWAAGFLAMTLTLAVFGIVAVRRRVFSRWNFAPILAGVGVPLLFGVGTVGVGTVSGTAPEWASLVAVVLTAFGLSVVGYRMQAEASRTAVTT
;
A
#
# COMPACT_ATOMS: atom_id res chain seq x y z
N MET A 1 -4.47 26.13 22.80
CA MET A 1 -4.36 27.26 21.86
C MET A 1 -3.41 26.84 20.73
N ARG A 2 -3.92 26.58 19.52
CA ARG A 2 -3.09 26.15 18.38
C ARG A 2 -2.67 27.38 17.58
N GLN A 3 -1.39 27.73 17.68
CA GLN A 3 -0.75 28.71 16.81
C GLN A 3 -0.64 28.13 15.39
N SER A 4 -1.64 28.40 14.55
CA SER A 4 -1.58 28.18 13.11
C SER A 4 -0.73 29.28 12.46
N TYR A 5 0.58 29.25 12.68
CA TYR A 5 1.52 30.15 11.99
C TYR A 5 1.82 29.60 10.59
N GLY A 6 1.18 30.18 9.56
CA GLY A 6 1.70 30.36 8.20
C GLY A 6 2.35 29.16 7.49
N LEU A 7 1.97 27.93 7.82
CA LEU A 7 2.48 26.74 7.16
C LEU A 7 1.67 26.46 5.89
N PRO A 8 2.32 26.04 4.79
CA PRO A 8 1.62 25.43 3.67
C PRO A 8 0.73 24.28 4.17
N ALA A 9 -0.53 24.28 3.77
CA ALA A 9 -1.51 23.26 4.16
C ALA A 9 -1.07 21.80 3.93
N PRO A 10 -0.26 21.45 2.91
CA PRO A 10 0.29 20.09 2.77
C PRO A 10 1.15 19.64 3.98
N ILE A 11 1.89 20.58 4.57
CA ILE A 11 2.75 20.30 5.73
C ILE A 11 1.89 20.10 6.98
N ASP A 12 0.90 20.98 7.21
CA ASP A 12 0.00 20.86 8.36
C ASP A 12 -0.80 19.56 8.34
N LEU A 13 -1.31 19.17 7.18
CA LEU A 13 -2.01 17.89 7.03
C LEU A 13 -1.07 16.70 7.26
N SER A 14 0.14 16.74 6.71
CA SER A 14 1.13 15.69 6.92
C SER A 14 1.46 15.50 8.41
N ILE A 15 1.61 16.60 9.16
CA ILE A 15 1.85 16.53 10.61
C ILE A 15 0.67 15.89 11.35
N ARG A 16 -0.58 16.20 10.96
CA ARG A 16 -1.78 15.58 11.56
C ARG A 16 -1.80 14.07 11.32
N LEU A 17 -1.57 13.65 10.08
CA LEU A 17 -1.50 12.23 9.72
C LEU A 17 -0.37 11.51 10.44
N TYR A 18 0.82 12.12 10.52
CA TYR A 18 1.95 11.56 11.25
C TYR A 18 1.66 11.43 12.75
N THR A 19 1.03 12.44 13.35
CA THR A 19 0.62 12.40 14.76
C THR A 19 -0.41 11.30 15.02
N LEU A 20 -1.31 11.02 14.07
CA LEU A 20 -2.23 9.88 14.15
C LEU A 20 -1.46 8.55 14.10
N LEU A 21 -0.46 8.43 13.22
CA LEU A 21 0.40 7.24 13.13
C LEU A 21 1.23 7.02 14.40
N LEU A 22 1.63 8.09 15.10
CA LEU A 22 2.30 7.97 16.40
C LEU A 22 1.44 7.24 17.45
N ALA A 23 0.12 7.15 17.27
CA ALA A 23 -0.72 6.33 18.14
C ALA A 23 -0.43 4.81 18.05
N ALA A 24 0.25 4.36 17.00
CA ALA A 24 0.71 2.98 16.87
C ALA A 24 1.92 2.68 17.76
N TYR A 25 2.68 3.69 18.20
CA TYR A 25 3.80 3.50 19.11
C TYR A 25 3.32 3.21 20.54
N PRO A 26 4.10 2.43 21.33
CA PRO A 26 3.78 2.13 22.71
C PRO A 26 3.58 3.40 23.55
N GLY A 27 2.61 3.36 24.47
CA GLY A 27 2.18 4.54 25.23
C GLY A 27 3.29 5.27 25.99
N ARG A 28 4.25 4.54 26.58
CA ARG A 28 5.40 5.13 27.31
C ARG A 28 6.36 5.87 26.36
N PHE A 29 6.78 5.22 25.29
CA PHE A 29 7.65 5.82 24.28
C PHE A 29 7.00 7.04 23.61
N ARG A 30 5.71 6.94 23.27
CA ARG A 30 4.94 8.04 22.70
C ARG A 30 4.81 9.23 23.68
N ALA A 31 4.64 8.97 24.98
CA ALA A 31 4.54 10.04 25.97
C ALA A 31 5.84 10.82 26.13
N GLU A 32 6.98 10.14 26.01
CA GLU A 32 8.32 10.73 26.16
C GLU A 32 8.81 11.41 24.87
N TYR A 33 8.67 10.74 23.73
CA TYR A 33 9.29 11.18 22.46
C TYR A 33 8.30 11.71 21.43
N GLY A 34 6.99 11.45 21.57
CA GLY A 34 6.01 11.74 20.52
C GLY A 34 5.94 13.21 20.10
N HIS A 35 6.08 14.14 21.05
CA HIS A 35 6.13 15.58 20.73
C HIS A 35 7.38 15.95 19.94
N HIS A 36 8.55 15.45 20.36
CA HIS A 36 9.83 15.71 19.69
C HIS A 36 9.86 15.08 18.29
N MET A 37 9.32 13.87 18.12
CA MET A 37 9.19 13.22 16.80
C MET A 37 8.33 14.05 15.85
N ALA A 38 7.19 14.58 16.32
CA ALA A 38 6.33 15.43 15.50
C ALA A 38 7.01 16.76 15.11
N GLN A 39 7.83 17.34 15.99
CA GLN A 39 8.63 18.53 15.69
C GLN A 39 9.67 18.24 14.60
N VAL A 40 10.45 17.17 14.76
CA VAL A 40 11.44 16.75 13.75
C VAL A 40 10.77 16.49 12.41
N PHE A 41 9.63 15.78 12.40
CA PHE A 41 8.88 15.53 11.19
C PHE A 41 8.43 16.83 10.51
N ARG A 42 7.90 17.80 11.28
CA ARG A 42 7.52 19.14 10.77
C ARG A 42 8.70 19.86 10.10
N ASP A 43 9.88 19.82 10.71
CA ASP A 43 11.06 20.49 10.17
C ASP A 43 11.57 19.81 8.89
N VAL A 44 11.50 18.48 8.83
CA VAL A 44 11.82 17.71 7.62
C VAL A 44 10.78 17.99 6.51
N CYS A 45 9.48 18.01 6.82
CA CYS A 45 8.44 18.41 5.86
C CYS A 45 8.72 19.79 5.27
N ARG A 46 9.03 20.79 6.12
CA ARG A 46 9.37 22.15 5.67
C ARG A 46 10.59 22.19 4.75
N ARG A 47 11.61 21.38 5.05
CA ARG A 47 12.83 21.33 4.23
C ARG A 47 12.57 20.65 2.89
N ASP A 48 11.92 19.50 2.90
CA ASP A 48 11.78 18.65 1.72
C ASP A 48 10.70 19.20 0.77
N TYR A 49 9.61 19.76 1.30
CA TYR A 49 8.61 20.50 0.51
C TYR A 49 9.22 21.73 -0.16
N ARG A 50 10.05 22.53 0.53
CA ARG A 50 10.72 23.69 -0.10
C ARG A 50 11.71 23.29 -1.20
N ARG A 51 12.33 22.11 -1.10
CA ARG A 51 13.33 21.65 -2.07
C ARG A 51 12.73 20.98 -3.30
N ARG A 52 11.64 20.22 -3.13
CA ARG A 52 11.10 19.33 -4.17
C ARG A 52 9.57 19.32 -4.24
N GLY A 53 8.89 20.24 -3.55
CA GLY A 53 7.43 20.28 -3.48
C GLY A 53 6.85 18.95 -2.98
N LEU A 54 5.80 18.49 -3.66
CA LEU A 54 5.11 17.24 -3.35
C LEU A 54 5.96 15.99 -3.57
N ALA A 55 6.87 16.01 -4.56
CA ALA A 55 7.81 14.90 -4.74
C ALA A 55 8.69 14.70 -3.51
N GLY A 56 9.10 15.80 -2.86
CA GLY A 56 9.80 15.77 -1.58
C GLY A 56 8.96 15.12 -0.48
N MET A 57 7.65 15.41 -0.45
CA MET A 57 6.71 14.85 0.52
C MET A 57 6.46 13.36 0.28
N THR A 58 6.29 12.92 -0.96
CA THR A 58 6.14 11.50 -1.31
C THR A 58 7.36 10.70 -0.89
N LEU A 59 8.57 11.20 -1.16
CA LEU A 59 9.80 10.54 -0.73
C LEU A 59 9.94 10.51 0.80
N LEU A 60 9.56 11.60 1.48
CA LEU A 60 9.52 11.66 2.94
C LEU A 60 8.56 10.61 3.52
N TRP A 61 7.35 10.51 2.97
CA TRP A 61 6.35 9.53 3.42
C TRP A 61 6.78 8.10 3.14
N ALA A 62 7.42 7.82 2.02
CA ALA A 62 8.03 6.53 1.75
C ALA A 62 9.10 6.16 2.78
N ARG A 63 10.03 7.08 3.07
CA ARG A 63 11.08 6.89 4.08
C ARG A 63 10.49 6.67 5.46
N THR A 64 9.52 7.49 5.85
CA THR A 64 8.83 7.41 7.15
C THR A 64 8.05 6.11 7.28
N SER A 65 7.41 5.64 6.22
CA SER A 65 6.68 4.37 6.22
C SER A 65 7.61 3.16 6.38
N LEU A 66 8.75 3.17 5.68
CA LEU A 66 9.77 2.13 5.83
C LEU A 66 10.39 2.14 7.23
N ASP A 67 10.69 3.32 7.76
CA ASP A 67 11.22 3.51 9.11
C ASP A 67 10.22 3.00 10.16
N LEU A 68 8.94 3.40 10.05
CA LEU A 68 7.87 2.93 10.93
C LEU A 68 7.75 1.40 10.92
N LEU A 69 7.74 0.79 9.72
CA LEU A 69 7.67 -0.67 9.60
C LEU A 69 8.90 -1.34 10.23
N ARG A 70 10.09 -0.79 9.99
CA ARG A 70 11.34 -1.32 10.53
C ARG A 70 11.38 -1.23 12.06
N THR A 71 11.13 -0.05 12.62
CA THR A 71 11.12 0.16 14.08
C THR A 71 10.06 -0.70 14.76
N ALA A 72 8.86 -0.80 14.15
CA ALA A 72 7.83 -1.68 14.67
C ALA A 72 8.31 -3.15 14.69
N LEU A 73 8.99 -3.63 13.65
CA LEU A 73 9.53 -5.00 13.62
C LEU A 73 10.67 -5.20 14.64
N GLU A 74 11.63 -4.28 14.70
CA GLU A 74 12.77 -4.33 15.64
C GLU A 74 12.30 -4.36 17.09
N GLU A 75 11.33 -3.51 17.46
CA GLU A 75 10.82 -3.46 18.83
C GLU A 75 10.09 -4.74 19.25
N HIS A 76 9.39 -5.40 18.32
CA HIS A 76 8.76 -6.70 18.61
C HIS A 76 9.81 -7.81 18.78
N ILE A 77 10.89 -7.77 18.01
CA ILE A 77 12.01 -8.71 18.14
C ILE A 77 12.76 -8.49 19.47
N GLU A 78 13.08 -7.23 19.81
CA GLU A 78 13.83 -6.86 21.02
C GLU A 78 13.04 -7.12 22.32
N ARG A 79 11.71 -6.96 22.30
CA ARG A 79 10.86 -7.31 23.44
C ARG A 79 10.74 -8.81 23.71
N GLY A 80 11.54 -9.63 23.01
CA GLY A 80 11.51 -11.09 23.17
C GLY A 80 10.21 -11.72 22.70
N ILE A 81 9.37 -10.98 21.95
CA ILE A 81 8.25 -11.58 21.24
C ILE A 81 8.86 -12.28 20.04
N GLU A 82 9.35 -13.52 20.24
CA GLU A 82 9.73 -14.37 19.13
C GLU A 82 8.59 -14.36 18.11
N MET A 83 8.90 -13.81 16.93
CA MET A 83 7.94 -13.65 15.85
C MET A 83 7.79 -15.02 15.19
N ASN A 84 7.12 -15.95 15.90
CA ASN A 84 6.72 -17.22 15.33
C ASN A 84 5.94 -16.94 14.03
N ARG A 85 6.17 -17.78 13.03
CA ARG A 85 5.47 -17.82 11.75
C ARG A 85 3.96 -17.56 11.85
N GLU A 86 3.26 -18.09 12.86
CA GLU A 86 1.84 -17.77 13.10
C GLU A 86 1.62 -16.26 13.28
N LYS A 87 2.31 -15.64 14.25
CA LYS A 87 2.19 -14.20 14.53
C LYS A 87 2.56 -13.38 13.31
N PHE A 88 3.62 -13.76 12.59
CA PHE A 88 4.01 -13.09 11.35
C PHE A 88 2.91 -13.13 10.28
N ILE A 89 2.26 -14.29 10.06
CA ILE A 89 1.13 -14.43 9.12
C ILE A 89 -0.06 -13.56 9.55
N ARG A 90 -0.33 -13.44 10.85
CA ARG A 90 -1.36 -12.52 11.36
C ARG A 90 -0.97 -11.07 11.12
N TRP A 91 0.22 -10.62 11.52
CA TRP A 91 0.61 -9.23 11.31
C TRP A 91 0.61 -8.83 9.84
N SER A 92 1.13 -9.69 8.97
CA SER A 92 1.09 -9.47 7.52
C SER A 92 -0.33 -9.52 6.94
N GLY A 93 -1.26 -10.31 7.48
CA GLY A 93 -2.67 -10.27 7.10
C GLY A 93 -3.33 -8.92 7.41
N TRP A 94 -3.03 -8.33 8.58
CA TRP A 94 -3.50 -6.99 8.95
C TRP A 94 -2.88 -5.92 8.04
N ALA A 95 -1.58 -6.02 7.79
CA ALA A 95 -0.88 -5.13 6.88
C ALA A 95 -1.44 -5.21 5.46
N LEU A 96 -1.78 -6.41 4.96
CA LEU A 96 -2.38 -6.56 3.63
C LEU A 96 -3.73 -5.86 3.53
N MET A 97 -4.60 -6.03 4.53
CA MET A 97 -5.91 -5.36 4.57
C MET A 97 -5.75 -3.84 4.66
N ALA A 98 -4.97 -3.35 5.62
CA ALA A 98 -4.75 -1.92 5.81
C ALA A 98 -4.06 -1.28 4.59
N GLY A 99 -3.05 -1.95 4.03
CA GLY A 99 -2.34 -1.52 2.83
C GLY A 99 -3.25 -1.45 1.61
N ALA A 100 -4.10 -2.46 1.39
CA ALA A 100 -5.07 -2.47 0.29
C ALA A 100 -6.07 -1.32 0.39
N VAL A 101 -6.61 -1.06 1.59
CA VAL A 101 -7.56 0.05 1.82
C VAL A 101 -6.86 1.40 1.64
N LEU A 102 -5.70 1.60 2.27
CA LEU A 102 -4.95 2.87 2.16
C LEU A 102 -4.52 3.16 0.72
N PHE A 103 -4.07 2.15 -0.02
CA PHE A 103 -3.67 2.30 -1.40
C PHE A 103 -4.86 2.65 -2.30
N ALA A 104 -6.00 1.97 -2.13
CA ALA A 104 -7.23 2.29 -2.86
C ALA A 104 -7.76 3.68 -2.52
N VAL A 105 -7.77 4.05 -1.24
CA VAL A 105 -8.12 5.40 -0.81
C VAL A 105 -7.18 6.42 -1.45
N GLY A 106 -5.87 6.18 -1.47
CA GLY A 106 -4.90 7.04 -2.14
C GLY A 106 -5.15 7.20 -3.64
N LEU A 107 -5.46 6.11 -4.34
CA LEU A 107 -5.81 6.14 -5.77
C LEU A 107 -7.13 6.88 -6.04
N ILE A 108 -8.17 6.59 -5.26
CA ILE A 108 -9.51 7.18 -5.44
C ILE A 108 -9.47 8.66 -5.10
N ILE A 109 -8.95 9.02 -3.92
CA ILE A 109 -8.85 10.40 -3.47
C ILE A 109 -7.94 11.21 -4.42
N GLY A 110 -6.84 10.63 -4.89
CA GLY A 110 -5.95 11.27 -5.86
C GLY A 110 -6.48 11.32 -7.29
N SER A 111 -7.60 10.65 -7.60
CA SER A 111 -8.26 10.72 -8.92
C SER A 111 -9.28 11.85 -9.04
N PHE A 112 -9.67 12.46 -7.92
CA PHE A 112 -10.44 13.70 -7.95
C PHE A 112 -9.48 14.81 -8.34
N ASP A 113 -9.38 15.05 -9.65
CA ASP A 113 -8.46 16.04 -10.21
C ASP A 113 -8.78 17.44 -9.69
N SER A 114 -7.71 18.14 -9.34
CA SER A 114 -7.62 19.55 -8.99
C SER A 114 -7.83 20.38 -10.26
N PHE A 115 -9.09 20.60 -10.63
CA PHE A 115 -9.45 21.59 -11.62
C PHE A 115 -8.96 22.97 -11.16
N ASP A 116 -7.94 23.47 -11.87
CA ASP A 116 -7.51 24.87 -12.01
C ASP A 116 -7.79 25.85 -10.86
N MET A 117 -6.70 26.38 -10.29
CA MET A 117 -6.56 27.69 -9.66
C MET A 117 -7.22 27.88 -8.28
N ASP A 118 -6.58 27.36 -7.22
CA ASP A 118 -6.70 27.97 -5.89
C ASP A 118 -5.32 28.27 -5.25
N PRO A 119 -4.92 29.55 -5.10
CA PRO A 119 -3.68 29.96 -4.45
C PRO A 119 -3.58 29.55 -2.97
N ILE A 120 -4.66 29.06 -2.38
CA ILE A 120 -4.78 28.74 -0.95
C ILE A 120 -4.98 27.23 -0.82
N GLY A 121 -3.91 26.45 -0.97
CA GLY A 121 -3.94 24.99 -1.13
C GLY A 121 -4.51 24.17 0.04
N GLY A 122 -5.78 24.34 0.41
CA GLY A 122 -6.44 23.60 1.48
C GLY A 122 -7.00 22.25 1.02
N VAL A 123 -7.85 22.25 -0.01
CA VAL A 123 -8.52 21.03 -0.52
C VAL A 123 -7.58 20.23 -1.43
N ASP A 124 -6.80 20.90 -2.28
CA ASP A 124 -5.81 20.22 -3.14
C ASP A 124 -4.70 19.55 -2.32
N ALA A 125 -4.20 20.24 -1.28
CA ALA A 125 -3.24 19.62 -0.37
C ALA A 125 -3.81 18.38 0.33
N PHE A 126 -5.12 18.34 0.55
CA PHE A 126 -5.77 17.15 1.09
C PHE A 126 -5.71 15.99 0.11
N TYR A 127 -6.05 16.21 -1.16
CA TYR A 127 -5.96 15.18 -2.19
C TYR A 127 -4.52 14.69 -2.39
N GLU A 128 -3.58 15.62 -2.57
CA GLU A 128 -2.17 15.32 -2.86
C GLU A 128 -1.46 14.59 -1.71
N ILE A 129 -1.62 15.06 -0.48
CA ILE A 129 -0.98 14.42 0.68
C ILE A 129 -1.66 13.08 0.99
N THR A 130 -2.98 12.99 0.88
CA THR A 130 -3.68 11.72 1.10
C THR A 130 -3.30 10.70 0.03
N GLN A 131 -3.13 11.11 -1.22
CA GLN A 131 -2.59 10.27 -2.28
C GLN A 131 -1.15 9.85 -1.97
N ALA A 132 -0.26 10.78 -1.62
CA ALA A 132 1.14 10.47 -1.30
C ALA A 132 1.24 9.48 -0.13
N VAL A 133 0.51 9.71 0.96
CA VAL A 133 0.46 8.82 2.14
C VAL A 133 -0.15 7.47 1.76
N GLY A 134 -1.33 7.48 1.13
CA GLY A 134 -2.07 6.29 0.77
C GLY A 134 -1.28 5.37 -0.16
N LEU A 135 -0.64 5.94 -1.19
CA LEU A 135 0.18 5.17 -2.12
C LEU A 135 1.48 4.67 -1.47
N THR A 136 2.19 5.49 -0.70
CA THR A 136 3.49 5.07 -0.13
C THR A 136 3.32 4.11 1.05
N LEU A 137 2.58 4.50 2.09
CA LEU A 137 2.32 3.65 3.25
C LEU A 137 1.52 2.42 2.84
N GLY A 138 0.52 2.59 1.97
CA GLY A 138 -0.27 1.49 1.42
C GLY A 138 0.62 0.47 0.71
N GLN A 139 1.53 0.90 -0.17
CA GLN A 139 2.44 0.01 -0.90
C GLN A 139 3.43 -0.71 0.02
N VAL A 140 3.98 -0.03 1.05
CA VAL A 140 4.88 -0.67 2.02
C VAL A 140 4.16 -1.80 2.77
N LEU A 141 2.95 -1.52 3.26
CA LEU A 141 2.11 -2.52 3.93
C LEU A 141 1.70 -3.64 2.97
N PHE A 142 1.48 -3.31 1.70
CA PHE A 142 1.19 -4.26 0.64
C PHE A 142 2.30 -5.29 0.45
N VAL A 143 3.54 -4.82 0.29
CA VAL A 143 4.73 -5.66 0.15
C VAL A 143 4.88 -6.56 1.37
N PHE A 144 4.73 -6.01 2.57
CA PHE A 144 4.80 -6.78 3.81
C PHE A 144 3.69 -7.85 3.89
N GLY A 145 2.47 -7.50 3.49
CA GLY A 145 1.34 -8.42 3.41
C GLY A 145 1.58 -9.58 2.43
N LEU A 146 2.11 -9.28 1.24
CA LEU A 146 2.44 -10.30 0.23
C LEU A 146 3.58 -11.22 0.68
N LEU A 147 4.57 -10.71 1.41
CA LEU A 147 5.61 -11.54 2.03
C LEU A 147 5.02 -12.53 3.04
N GLY A 148 4.06 -12.07 3.84
CA GLY A 148 3.26 -12.93 4.71
C GLY A 148 2.48 -14.02 3.98
N LEU A 149 1.80 -13.64 2.91
CA LEU A 149 1.05 -14.57 2.08
C LEU A 149 1.97 -15.64 1.47
N ARG A 150 3.13 -15.24 0.96
CA ARG A 150 4.16 -16.15 0.45
C ARG A 150 4.62 -17.11 1.54
N THR A 151 5.10 -16.59 2.66
CA THR A 151 5.64 -17.42 3.75
C THR A 151 4.60 -18.39 4.33
N GLY A 152 3.33 -17.99 4.41
CA GLY A 152 2.26 -18.82 4.97
C GLY A 152 1.78 -19.95 4.05
N TYR A 153 1.79 -19.75 2.73
CA TYR A 153 1.04 -20.60 1.80
C TYR A 153 1.89 -21.26 0.69
N THR A 154 3.21 -21.13 0.71
CA THR A 154 4.13 -21.85 -0.21
C THR A 154 3.96 -23.37 -0.13
N GLY A 155 3.86 -23.94 1.07
CA GLY A 155 3.70 -25.39 1.27
C GLY A 155 2.41 -25.97 0.67
N ARG A 156 1.31 -25.21 0.71
CA ARG A 156 -0.01 -25.64 0.21
C ARG A 156 -0.20 -25.44 -1.30
N SER A 157 0.56 -24.55 -1.91
CA SER A 157 0.36 -24.13 -3.32
C SER A 157 1.34 -24.76 -4.32
N ARG A 158 2.25 -25.63 -3.86
CA ARG A 158 3.33 -26.27 -4.63
C ARG A 158 4.34 -25.24 -5.17
N SER A 159 5.41 -25.72 -5.81
CA SER A 159 6.48 -24.89 -6.38
C SER A 159 6.00 -23.83 -7.38
N LEU A 160 4.87 -24.04 -8.08
CA LEU A 160 4.30 -23.03 -8.98
C LEU A 160 3.67 -21.88 -8.18
N GLY A 161 2.82 -22.17 -7.20
CA GLY A 161 2.20 -21.13 -6.36
C GLY A 161 3.23 -20.31 -5.58
N ALA A 162 4.26 -20.97 -5.05
CA ALA A 162 5.38 -20.30 -4.38
C ALA A 162 6.12 -19.31 -5.29
N ARG A 163 6.36 -19.67 -6.57
CA ARG A 163 7.00 -18.80 -7.57
C ARG A 163 6.10 -17.63 -7.96
N LEU A 164 4.80 -17.86 -8.14
CA LEU A 164 3.84 -16.79 -8.42
C LEU A 164 3.78 -15.78 -7.26
N LEU A 165 3.73 -16.24 -6.00
CA LEU A 165 3.75 -15.34 -4.85
C LEU A 165 5.06 -14.55 -4.74
N LEU A 166 6.20 -15.17 -5.07
CA LEU A 166 7.48 -14.45 -5.14
C LEU A 166 7.46 -13.37 -6.24
N LEU A 167 6.96 -13.72 -7.42
CA LEU A 167 6.84 -12.77 -8.53
C LEU A 167 5.93 -11.60 -8.15
N ALA A 168 4.80 -11.85 -7.48
CA ALA A 168 3.91 -10.78 -7.00
C ALA A 168 4.62 -9.82 -6.03
N VAL A 169 5.44 -10.34 -5.11
CA VAL A 169 6.27 -9.51 -4.22
C VAL A 169 7.27 -8.68 -5.03
N ILE A 170 8.00 -9.29 -5.96
CA ILE A 170 9.00 -8.58 -6.79
C ILE A 170 8.31 -7.48 -7.61
N SER A 171 7.19 -7.78 -8.26
CA SER A 171 6.41 -6.80 -9.04
C SER A 171 5.90 -5.65 -8.17
N SER A 172 5.48 -5.92 -6.92
CA SER A 172 5.07 -4.88 -5.98
C SER A 172 6.24 -3.99 -5.54
N ILE A 173 7.45 -4.56 -5.35
CA ILE A 173 8.68 -3.81 -5.08
C ILE A 173 9.07 -2.94 -6.28
N VAL A 174 9.02 -3.49 -7.50
CA VAL A 174 9.27 -2.73 -8.75
C VAL A 174 8.29 -1.58 -8.87
N SER A 175 7.00 -1.84 -8.60
CA SER A 175 5.97 -0.80 -8.59
C SER A 175 6.32 0.30 -7.59
N PHE A 176 6.71 -0.05 -6.36
CA PHE A 176 7.12 0.92 -5.36
C PHE A 176 8.34 1.73 -5.81
N GLY A 177 9.35 1.09 -6.41
CA GLY A 177 10.51 1.78 -6.99
C GLY A 177 10.12 2.80 -8.06
N GLY A 178 9.17 2.44 -8.95
CA GLY A 178 8.58 3.36 -9.91
C GLY A 178 7.90 4.55 -9.24
N LEU A 179 7.09 4.32 -8.20
CA LEU A 179 6.42 5.39 -7.44
C LEU A 179 7.44 6.41 -6.88
N LEU A 180 8.56 5.93 -6.34
CA LEU A 180 9.61 6.80 -5.76
C LEU A 180 10.41 7.55 -6.83
N ALA A 181 10.47 7.01 -8.05
CA ALA A 181 11.22 7.59 -9.15
C ALA A 181 10.40 8.58 -10.00
N MET A 182 9.10 8.75 -9.74
CA MET A 182 8.19 9.58 -10.54
C MET A 182 8.67 11.01 -10.77
N SER A 183 9.37 11.60 -9.81
CA SER A 183 9.89 12.96 -9.93
C SER A 183 11.23 13.07 -10.66
N SER A 184 11.87 11.94 -10.96
CA SER A 184 13.28 11.89 -11.36
C SER A 184 13.48 11.21 -12.71
N ILE A 185 12.61 10.28 -13.08
CA ILE A 185 12.71 9.48 -14.31
C ILE A 185 11.37 9.57 -15.03
N GLU A 186 11.38 10.01 -16.29
CA GLU A 186 10.17 10.10 -17.11
C GLU A 186 9.45 8.74 -17.24
N ALA A 187 10.23 7.66 -17.38
CA ALA A 187 9.73 6.28 -17.46
C ALA A 187 9.16 5.72 -16.12
N ALA A 188 9.24 6.46 -15.01
CA ALA A 188 8.87 5.95 -13.70
C ALA A 188 7.39 5.63 -13.54
N TRP A 189 6.51 6.39 -14.22
CA TRP A 189 5.08 6.07 -14.26
C TRP A 189 4.82 4.71 -14.92
N GLN A 190 5.47 4.43 -16.03
CA GLN A 190 5.38 3.14 -16.73
C GLN A 190 5.91 2.01 -15.85
N ILE A 191 7.02 2.24 -15.13
CA ILE A 191 7.58 1.26 -14.18
C ILE A 191 6.59 0.97 -13.05
N TRP A 192 6.01 2.01 -12.46
CA TRP A 192 5.01 1.88 -11.39
C TRP A 192 3.79 1.08 -11.86
N ALA A 193 3.21 1.49 -13.00
CA ALA A 193 2.02 0.89 -13.59
C ALA A 193 2.27 -0.56 -14.02
N ALA A 194 3.39 -0.82 -14.70
CA ALA A 194 3.76 -2.17 -15.14
C ALA A 194 4.02 -3.10 -13.95
N GLY A 195 4.68 -2.62 -12.89
CA GLY A 195 4.86 -3.38 -11.65
C GLY A 195 3.53 -3.72 -10.98
N PHE A 196 2.61 -2.76 -10.90
CA PHE A 196 1.28 -2.95 -10.29
C PHE A 196 0.40 -3.91 -11.12
N LEU A 197 0.42 -3.75 -12.45
CA LEU A 197 -0.26 -4.64 -13.38
C LEU A 197 0.30 -6.07 -13.31
N ALA A 198 1.62 -6.24 -13.31
CA ALA A 198 2.26 -7.54 -13.20
C ALA A 198 1.93 -8.21 -11.85
N MET A 199 1.91 -7.45 -10.77
CA MET A 199 1.53 -7.93 -9.45
C MET A 199 0.07 -8.42 -9.41
N THR A 200 -0.88 -7.62 -9.91
CA THR A 200 -2.31 -7.98 -9.95
C THR A 200 -2.55 -9.19 -10.85
N LEU A 201 -1.97 -9.22 -12.05
CA LEU A 201 -2.06 -10.37 -12.95
C LEU A 201 -1.51 -11.65 -12.30
N THR A 202 -0.36 -11.54 -11.62
CA THR A 202 0.25 -12.68 -10.93
C THR A 202 -0.63 -13.18 -9.78
N LEU A 203 -1.28 -12.29 -9.03
CA LEU A 203 -2.25 -12.67 -8.00
C LEU A 203 -3.48 -13.35 -8.61
N ALA A 204 -3.96 -12.91 -9.77
CA ALA A 204 -5.07 -13.54 -10.45
C ALA A 204 -4.73 -14.99 -10.85
N VAL A 205 -3.54 -15.20 -11.43
CA VAL A 205 -3.04 -16.53 -11.80
C VAL A 205 -2.81 -17.40 -10.55
N PHE A 206 -2.26 -16.84 -9.47
CA PHE A 206 -2.16 -17.53 -8.19
C PHE A 206 -3.54 -17.92 -7.65
N GLY A 207 -4.56 -17.08 -7.83
CA GLY A 207 -5.93 -17.36 -7.46
C GLY A 207 -6.51 -18.59 -8.16
N ILE A 208 -6.15 -18.83 -9.43
CA ILE A 208 -6.52 -20.07 -10.14
C ILE A 208 -5.89 -21.29 -9.45
N VAL A 209 -4.62 -21.19 -9.05
CA VAL A 209 -3.93 -22.24 -8.26
C VAL A 209 -4.63 -22.44 -6.92
N ALA A 210 -4.99 -21.34 -6.24
CA ALA A 210 -5.67 -21.38 -4.95
C ALA A 210 -7.03 -22.09 -5.03
N VAL A 211 -7.83 -21.81 -6.06
CA VAL A 211 -9.11 -22.49 -6.31
C VAL A 211 -8.91 -23.97 -6.59
N ARG A 212 -8.00 -24.32 -7.50
CA ARG A 212 -7.76 -25.72 -7.89
C ARG A 212 -7.20 -26.57 -6.76
N ARG A 213 -6.37 -25.99 -5.90
CA ARG A 213 -5.66 -26.70 -4.81
C ARG A 213 -6.30 -26.51 -3.45
N ARG A 214 -7.37 -25.70 -3.34
CA ARG A 214 -8.02 -25.32 -2.08
C ARG A 214 -6.99 -24.84 -1.03
N VAL A 215 -6.13 -23.90 -1.44
CA VAL A 215 -5.02 -23.36 -0.62
C VAL A 215 -5.53 -22.77 0.70
N PHE A 216 -6.68 -22.10 0.64
CA PHE A 216 -7.45 -21.61 1.77
C PHE A 216 -8.63 -22.54 2.06
N SER A 217 -9.09 -22.57 3.31
CA SER A 217 -10.25 -23.38 3.68
C SER A 217 -11.59 -22.84 3.14
N ARG A 218 -11.68 -21.53 2.89
CA ARG A 218 -12.84 -20.87 2.25
C ARG A 218 -12.38 -19.71 1.35
N TRP A 219 -13.21 -19.36 0.38
CA TRP A 219 -13.01 -18.22 -0.54
C TRP A 219 -11.68 -18.25 -1.31
N ASN A 220 -11.35 -19.41 -1.86
CA ASN A 220 -10.14 -19.60 -2.65
C ASN A 220 -10.05 -18.70 -3.90
N PHE A 221 -11.16 -18.11 -4.34
CA PHE A 221 -11.21 -17.15 -5.43
C PHE A 221 -10.74 -15.74 -5.03
N ALA A 222 -10.51 -15.46 -3.75
CA ALA A 222 -10.13 -14.11 -3.28
C ALA A 222 -8.90 -13.51 -3.98
N PRO A 223 -7.82 -14.26 -4.27
CA PRO A 223 -6.69 -13.72 -5.04
C PRO A 223 -7.05 -13.43 -6.51
N ILE A 224 -8.04 -14.13 -7.09
CA ILE A 224 -8.58 -13.81 -8.41
C ILE A 224 -9.25 -12.43 -8.35
N LEU A 225 -10.10 -12.22 -7.34
CA LEU A 225 -10.78 -10.94 -7.13
C LEU A 225 -9.79 -9.79 -6.93
N ALA A 226 -8.74 -10.05 -6.14
CA ALA A 226 -7.63 -9.11 -5.90
C ALA A 226 -6.85 -8.76 -7.17
N GLY A 227 -6.78 -9.67 -8.14
CA GLY A 227 -5.86 -9.56 -9.26
C GLY A 227 -6.50 -9.26 -10.60
N VAL A 228 -7.80 -9.49 -10.78
CA VAL A 228 -8.43 -9.50 -12.11
C VAL A 228 -8.84 -8.10 -12.59
N GLY A 229 -9.17 -7.18 -11.69
CA GLY A 229 -9.72 -5.87 -12.04
C GLY A 229 -8.79 -5.04 -12.92
N VAL A 230 -7.54 -4.86 -12.48
CA VAL A 230 -6.56 -4.00 -13.16
C VAL A 230 -6.18 -4.56 -14.55
N PRO A 231 -5.84 -5.85 -14.73
CA PRO A 231 -5.59 -6.40 -16.06
C PRO A 231 -6.78 -6.30 -17.02
N LEU A 232 -8.02 -6.45 -16.52
CA LEU A 232 -9.20 -6.27 -17.38
C LEU A 232 -9.32 -4.84 -17.89
N LEU A 233 -9.06 -3.83 -17.04
CA LEU A 233 -9.05 -2.43 -17.49
C LEU A 233 -7.99 -2.17 -18.55
N PHE A 234 -6.77 -2.69 -18.35
CA PHE A 234 -5.69 -2.56 -19.33
C PHE A 234 -6.01 -3.31 -20.64
N GLY A 235 -6.66 -4.48 -20.56
CA GLY A 235 -7.09 -5.25 -21.73
C GLY A 235 -8.22 -4.55 -22.51
N VAL A 236 -9.22 -4.00 -21.82
CA VAL A 236 -10.30 -3.21 -22.43
C VAL A 236 -9.74 -1.95 -23.11
N GLY A 237 -8.77 -1.28 -22.50
CA GLY A 237 -8.09 -0.13 -23.11
C GLY A 237 -7.31 -0.47 -24.39
N THR A 238 -6.84 -1.71 -24.55
CA THR A 238 -6.03 -2.12 -25.71
C THR A 238 -6.82 -2.80 -26.84
N VAL A 239 -7.97 -3.43 -26.55
CA VAL A 239 -8.75 -4.26 -27.51
C VAL A 239 -9.93 -3.50 -28.17
N GLY A 240 -10.33 -2.33 -27.67
CA GLY A 240 -11.52 -1.58 -28.14
C GLY A 240 -12.54 -1.46 -27.01
N VAL A 241 -13.46 -0.50 -26.99
CA VAL A 241 -14.52 -0.32 -27.99
C VAL A 241 -15.17 1.05 -27.74
N GLY A 242 -15.16 1.95 -28.73
CA GLY A 242 -16.16 3.03 -28.87
C GLY A 242 -16.04 4.31 -28.04
N THR A 243 -15.05 4.48 -27.16
CA THR A 243 -14.81 5.78 -26.49
C THR A 243 -13.90 6.64 -27.37
N VAL A 244 -14.33 7.87 -27.68
CA VAL A 244 -13.63 8.87 -28.52
C VAL A 244 -12.17 9.14 -28.07
N SER A 245 -11.79 8.73 -26.86
CA SER A 245 -10.47 8.94 -26.25
C SER A 245 -9.58 7.68 -26.09
N GLY A 246 -10.06 6.46 -26.36
CA GLY A 246 -9.29 5.23 -26.09
C GLY A 246 -8.98 4.93 -24.61
N THR A 247 -9.66 5.61 -23.68
CA THR A 247 -9.49 5.43 -22.22
C THR A 247 -10.71 4.73 -21.62
N ALA A 248 -10.48 3.84 -20.65
CA ALA A 248 -11.58 3.21 -19.91
C ALA A 248 -12.37 4.28 -19.12
N PRO A 249 -13.70 4.14 -18.97
CA PRO A 249 -14.49 5.07 -18.16
C PRO A 249 -13.99 5.16 -16.71
N GLU A 250 -14.06 6.34 -16.08
CA GLU A 250 -13.60 6.56 -14.70
C GLU A 250 -14.25 5.61 -13.68
N TRP A 251 -15.54 5.32 -13.86
CA TRP A 251 -16.26 4.36 -13.00
C TRP A 251 -15.67 2.94 -13.10
N ALA A 252 -15.13 2.55 -14.25
CA ALA A 252 -14.50 1.24 -14.44
C ALA A 252 -13.18 1.16 -13.65
N SER A 253 -12.39 2.24 -13.67
CA SER A 253 -11.19 2.42 -12.83
C SER A 253 -11.52 2.31 -11.35
N LEU A 254 -12.56 3.01 -10.89
CA LEU A 254 -13.04 2.92 -9.51
C LEU A 254 -13.43 1.49 -9.13
N VAL A 255 -14.22 0.81 -9.98
CA VAL A 255 -14.65 -0.57 -9.75
C VAL A 255 -13.44 -1.51 -9.63
N ALA A 256 -12.44 -1.41 -10.50
CA ALA A 256 -11.28 -2.28 -10.42
C ALA A 256 -10.43 -2.03 -9.17
N VAL A 257 -10.28 -0.77 -8.75
CA VAL A 257 -9.55 -0.41 -7.52
C VAL A 257 -10.28 -0.96 -6.29
N VAL A 258 -11.59 -0.77 -6.20
CA VAL A 258 -12.42 -1.30 -5.10
C VAL A 258 -12.41 -2.83 -5.09
N LEU A 259 -12.51 -3.46 -6.26
CA LEU A 259 -12.46 -4.92 -6.40
C LEU A 259 -11.12 -5.48 -5.93
N THR A 260 -10.02 -4.85 -6.36
CA THR A 260 -8.65 -5.20 -5.96
C THR A 260 -8.50 -5.09 -4.44
N ALA A 261 -8.90 -3.95 -3.87
CA ALA A 261 -8.80 -3.70 -2.44
C ALA A 261 -9.65 -4.67 -1.61
N PHE A 262 -10.86 -4.95 -2.06
CA PHE A 262 -11.75 -5.92 -1.42
C PHE A 262 -11.17 -7.33 -1.50
N GLY A 263 -10.70 -7.77 -2.66
CA GLY A 263 -10.08 -9.09 -2.84
C GLY A 263 -8.87 -9.30 -1.94
N LEU A 264 -7.97 -8.31 -1.87
CA LEU A 264 -6.80 -8.34 -0.98
C LEU A 264 -7.20 -8.32 0.48
N SER A 265 -8.24 -7.58 0.83
CA SER A 265 -8.75 -7.53 2.20
C SER A 265 -9.30 -8.90 2.62
N VAL A 266 -10.02 -9.57 1.72
CA VAL A 266 -10.49 -10.95 1.95
C VAL A 266 -9.30 -11.90 2.11
N VAL A 267 -8.26 -11.79 1.28
CA VAL A 267 -7.02 -12.59 1.43
C VAL A 267 -6.37 -12.35 2.79
N GLY A 268 -6.20 -11.09 3.20
CA GLY A 268 -5.63 -10.73 4.50
C GLY A 268 -6.46 -11.25 5.67
N TYR A 269 -7.79 -11.20 5.57
CA TYR A 269 -8.69 -11.82 6.54
C TYR A 269 -8.52 -13.36 6.61
N ARG A 270 -8.32 -14.04 5.47
CA ARG A 270 -8.03 -15.48 5.46
C ARG A 270 -6.70 -15.78 6.15
N MET A 271 -5.68 -14.95 5.94
CA MET A 271 -4.40 -15.07 6.64
C MET A 271 -4.57 -14.98 8.15
N GLN A 272 -5.41 -14.06 8.66
CA GLN A 272 -5.74 -13.99 10.09
C GLN A 272 -6.39 -15.27 10.61
N ALA A 273 -7.46 -15.69 9.92
CA ALA A 273 -8.29 -16.78 10.37
C ALA A 273 -7.58 -18.14 10.34
N GLU A 274 -6.54 -18.29 9.52
CA GLU A 274 -5.85 -19.55 9.31
C GLU A 274 -4.40 -19.59 9.81
N ALA A 275 -3.89 -18.50 10.40
CA ALA A 275 -2.49 -18.38 10.78
C ALA A 275 -1.98 -19.54 11.66
N SER A 276 -2.78 -20.00 12.62
CA SER A 276 -2.43 -21.13 13.48
C SER A 276 -2.36 -22.45 12.70
N ARG A 277 -3.22 -22.64 11.69
CA ARG A 277 -3.23 -23.84 10.84
C ARG A 277 -2.08 -23.87 9.84
N THR A 278 -1.65 -22.71 9.35
CA THR A 278 -0.53 -22.63 8.40
C THR A 278 0.81 -22.84 9.10
N ALA A 279 0.94 -22.45 10.36
CA ALA A 279 2.15 -22.63 11.16
C ALA A 279 2.52 -24.11 11.40
N VAL A 280 1.54 -25.02 11.46
CA VAL A 280 1.75 -26.45 11.80
C VAL A 280 2.11 -27.34 10.59
N THR A 281 1.84 -26.89 9.36
CA THR A 281 1.91 -27.74 8.15
C THR A 281 3.27 -27.78 7.42
N THR A 282 4.38 -27.61 8.14
CA THR A 282 5.76 -27.66 7.63
C THR A 282 6.66 -28.29 8.67
#